data_AF-A0A927AVD0-F1
#
_entry.id   AF-A0A927AVD0-F1
#
_cell.length_a   1.000
_cell.length_b   1.000
_cell.length_c   1.000
_cell.angle_alpha   90.00
_cell.angle_beta   90.00
_cell.angle_gamma   90.00
#
_symmetry.space_group_name_H-M   'P 1'
#
loop_
_entity.id
_entity.type
_entity.pdbx_description
1 polymer ?
#
loop_
_entity_poly.entity_id
_entity_poly.type
_entity_poly.pdbx_seq_one_letter_code
_entity_poly.pdbx_strand_id
1 'polypeptide(L)'
;MAPDRRLIQVNPIYSGVNGQPISFSVVNEQIATTNPGPYQLSLYTDNPVIVLKASQQGTPGEVSFNYNWLFACSGPNNPPTVANPISPQSATVNQSFSFVIPTNIFTDAETPSSLTFTVSGLPAGLSFVSPTTITGTPSTTVGSPFSVTARAIDPGGLSAYAIFQLSVSPTTGNCSNMVSVKVGNWNDATVWSCSRVPISSDVVTLNHAVTLPGSYQGQALRVRYNSGGRLLFSIGGRLRLAGI
;
A
#
# COMPACT_ATOMS: atom_id res chain seq x y z
N MET A 1 15.52 25.45 8.58
CA MET A 1 14.05 25.30 8.45
C MET A 1 13.46 26.16 9.54
N ALA A 2 12.70 27.21 9.20
CA ALA A 2 12.14 28.11 10.21
C ALA A 2 11.07 27.35 11.04
N PRO A 3 10.92 27.64 12.34
CA PRO A 3 9.79 27.13 13.10
C PRO A 3 8.52 27.82 12.59
N ASP A 4 7.56 27.04 12.11
CA ASP A 4 6.32 27.53 11.49
C ASP A 4 5.55 28.39 12.51
N ARG A 5 5.48 29.70 12.29
CA ARG A 5 4.61 30.57 13.09
C ARG A 5 3.20 30.57 12.51
N ARG A 6 2.18 30.54 13.39
CA ARG A 6 0.78 30.72 13.01
C ARG A 6 0.24 32.00 13.61
N LEU A 7 -0.38 32.82 12.76
CA LEU A 7 -1.18 33.96 13.21
C LEU A 7 -2.55 33.43 13.66
N ILE A 8 -2.89 33.66 14.93
CA ILE A 8 -4.17 33.28 15.51
C ILE A 8 -4.87 34.49 16.09
N GLN A 9 -6.20 34.38 16.22
CA GLN A 9 -7.03 35.33 16.96
C GLN A 9 -7.54 34.68 18.23
N VAL A 10 -7.33 35.33 19.37
CA VAL A 10 -7.79 34.87 20.68
C VAL A 10 -8.84 35.83 21.24
N ASN A 11 -9.96 35.28 21.69
CA ASN A 11 -11.07 36.00 22.30
C ASN A 11 -11.27 35.52 23.75
N PRO A 12 -10.34 35.83 24.67
CA PRO A 12 -10.49 35.46 26.07
C PRO A 12 -11.73 36.12 26.67
N ILE A 13 -12.49 35.35 27.45
CA ILE A 13 -13.63 35.86 28.22
C ILE A 13 -13.17 35.94 29.67
N TYR A 14 -13.21 37.15 30.22
CA TYR A 14 -12.93 37.42 31.63
C TYR A 14 -13.95 38.41 32.19
N SER A 15 -14.25 38.29 33.47
CA SER A 15 -15.18 39.16 34.20
C SER A 15 -14.45 39.87 35.33
N GLY A 16 -14.69 41.18 35.48
CA GLY A 16 -14.10 41.99 36.55
C GLY A 16 -14.90 41.90 37.85
N VAL A 17 -14.27 42.26 38.97
CA VAL A 17 -14.89 42.23 40.31
C VAL A 17 -15.11 43.62 40.91
N ASN A 18 -14.46 44.67 40.40
CA ASN A 18 -14.47 46.01 41.01
C ASN A 18 -14.71 47.18 40.03
N GLY A 19 -15.09 46.89 38.78
CA GLY A 19 -15.34 47.89 37.74
C GLY A 19 -14.10 48.58 37.16
N GLN A 20 -12.89 48.30 37.67
CA GLN A 20 -11.65 48.82 37.11
C GLN A 20 -11.23 48.05 35.84
N PRO A 21 -10.38 48.62 34.97
CA PRO A 21 -9.89 47.93 33.78
C PRO A 21 -9.17 46.61 34.11
N ILE A 22 -9.41 45.60 33.27
CA ILE A 22 -8.67 44.34 33.29
C ILE A 22 -7.50 44.46 32.32
N SER A 23 -6.33 44.07 32.77
CA SER A 23 -5.12 43.95 31.95
C SER A 23 -4.93 42.49 31.54
N PHE A 24 -4.83 42.23 30.24
CA PHE A 24 -4.56 40.92 29.65
C PHE A 24 -3.12 40.82 29.16
N SER A 25 -2.50 39.65 29.33
CA SER A 25 -1.18 39.33 28.76
C SER A 25 -1.07 37.86 28.39
N VAL A 26 -0.06 37.52 27.58
CA VAL A 26 0.30 36.13 27.27
C VAL A 26 1.78 35.97 27.56
N VAL A 27 2.13 35.01 28.42
CA VAL A 27 3.51 34.79 28.84
C VAL A 27 4.40 34.58 27.60
N ASN A 28 5.45 35.40 27.49
CA ASN A 28 6.43 35.43 26.39
C ASN A 28 5.91 35.84 25.00
N GLU A 29 4.60 36.00 24.81
CA GLU A 29 4.01 36.22 23.48
C GLU A 29 3.32 37.59 23.36
N GLN A 30 2.78 38.16 24.45
CA GLN A 30 2.13 39.47 24.44
C GLN A 30 2.29 40.18 25.80
N ILE A 31 2.79 41.42 25.76
CA ILE A 31 2.88 42.28 26.95
C ILE A 31 1.48 42.67 27.46
N ALA A 32 1.40 43.01 28.75
CA ALA A 32 0.17 43.45 29.41
C ALA A 32 -0.49 44.64 28.69
N THR A 33 -1.81 44.54 28.45
CA THR A 33 -2.61 45.58 27.80
C THR A 33 -4.02 45.62 28.37
N THR A 34 -4.60 46.81 28.45
CA THR A 34 -6.01 47.04 28.79
C THR A 34 -6.90 47.21 27.56
N ASN A 35 -6.33 47.17 26.36
CA ASN A 35 -7.10 47.21 25.12
C ASN A 35 -8.00 45.96 25.05
N PRO A 36 -9.29 46.12 24.69
CA PRO A 36 -10.18 44.98 24.53
C PRO A 36 -9.72 44.09 23.37
N GLY A 37 -9.96 42.78 23.49
CA GLY A 37 -9.75 41.85 22.38
C GLY A 37 -10.75 42.06 21.23
N PRO A 38 -10.64 41.31 20.12
CA PRO A 38 -9.72 40.19 19.89
C PRO A 38 -8.23 40.52 19.95
N TYR A 39 -7.42 39.57 20.42
CA TYR A 39 -5.96 39.65 20.38
C TYR A 39 -5.40 38.84 19.22
N GLN A 40 -4.47 39.40 18.46
CA GLN A 40 -3.74 38.68 17.41
C GLN A 40 -2.39 38.23 17.96
N LEU A 41 -2.10 36.93 17.89
CA LEU A 41 -0.84 36.34 18.34
C LEU A 41 -0.16 35.60 17.20
N SER A 42 1.15 35.74 17.07
CA SER A 42 1.95 34.97 16.11
C SER A 42 2.77 33.95 16.88
N LEU A 43 2.28 32.71 16.98
CA LEU A 43 2.82 31.67 17.87
C LEU A 43 3.62 30.64 17.11
N TYR A 44 4.72 30.16 17.69
CA TYR A 44 5.48 29.04 17.12
C TYR A 44 4.82 27.70 17.42
N THR A 45 4.70 26.83 16.42
CA THR A 45 4.07 25.51 16.56
C THR A 45 4.84 24.53 17.46
N ASP A 46 6.10 24.83 17.80
CA ASP A 46 6.89 24.04 18.76
C ASP A 46 6.49 24.29 20.22
N ASN A 47 5.72 25.34 20.49
CA ASN A 47 5.12 25.63 21.79
C ASN A 47 3.60 25.50 21.71
N PRO A 48 3.01 24.30 21.90
CA PRO A 48 1.58 24.08 21.72
C PRO A 48 0.70 24.69 22.82
N VAL A 49 1.29 25.05 23.98
CA VAL A 49 0.56 25.56 25.14
C VAL A 49 1.08 26.93 25.53
N ILE A 50 0.18 27.92 25.56
CA ILE A 50 0.47 29.27 26.05
C ILE A 50 -0.22 29.51 27.41
N VAL A 51 0.33 30.43 28.20
CA VAL A 51 -0.27 30.85 29.48
C VAL A 51 -0.93 32.21 29.28
N LEU A 52 -2.26 32.22 29.31
CA LEU A 52 -3.06 33.44 29.31
C LEU A 52 -3.14 33.99 30.72
N LYS A 53 -2.98 35.31 30.87
CA LYS A 53 -2.96 35.98 32.17
C LYS A 53 -3.90 37.19 32.17
N ALA A 54 -4.60 37.39 33.28
CA ALA A 54 -5.38 38.58 33.51
C ALA A 54 -5.21 39.09 34.95
N SER A 55 -5.08 40.41 35.10
CA SER A 55 -5.05 41.11 36.39
C SER A 55 -5.98 42.32 36.34
N GLN A 56 -6.47 42.77 37.49
CA GLN A 56 -7.38 43.91 37.57
C GLN A 56 -6.84 44.95 38.54
N GLN A 57 -6.83 46.22 38.13
CA GLN A 57 -6.33 47.29 38.99
C GLN A 57 -7.15 47.36 40.29
N GLY A 58 -6.45 47.51 41.43
CA GLY A 58 -7.09 47.56 42.75
C GLY A 58 -7.58 46.20 43.28
N THR A 59 -7.37 45.11 42.54
CA THR A 59 -7.60 43.74 43.02
C THR A 59 -6.25 43.03 43.11
N PRO A 60 -5.82 42.60 44.31
CA PRO A 60 -4.58 41.84 44.45
C PRO A 60 -4.67 40.50 43.71
N GLY A 61 -3.65 40.20 42.91
CA GLY A 61 -3.49 38.89 42.25
C GLY A 61 -3.64 38.93 40.73
N GLU A 62 -3.35 37.77 40.14
CA GLU A 62 -3.42 37.50 38.71
C GLU A 62 -4.05 36.11 38.53
N VAL A 63 -4.95 35.97 37.57
CA VAL A 63 -5.47 34.67 37.15
C VAL A 63 -4.70 34.18 35.93
N SER A 64 -4.44 32.88 35.87
CA SER A 64 -3.72 32.24 34.77
C SER A 64 -4.53 31.09 34.19
N PHE A 65 -4.45 30.88 32.89
CA PHE A 65 -5.07 29.78 32.18
C PHE A 65 -4.13 29.20 31.12
N ASN A 66 -3.82 27.91 31.22
CA ASN A 66 -3.01 27.21 30.23
C ASN A 66 -3.89 26.82 29.04
N TYR A 67 -3.61 27.36 27.86
CA TYR A 67 -4.39 27.14 26.65
C TYR A 67 -3.56 26.40 25.61
N ASN A 68 -4.00 25.19 25.23
CA ASN A 68 -3.42 24.43 24.12
C ASN A 68 -3.95 24.96 22.79
N TRP A 69 -3.37 26.06 22.33
CA TRP A 69 -3.82 26.79 21.14
C TRP A 69 -3.67 25.95 19.86
N LEU A 70 -2.61 25.14 19.79
CA LEU A 70 -2.33 24.36 18.58
C LEU A 70 -3.41 23.30 18.36
N PHE A 71 -3.84 22.62 19.43
CA PHE A 71 -4.95 21.66 19.39
C PHE A 71 -6.29 22.34 19.10
N ALA A 72 -6.57 23.48 19.74
CA ALA A 72 -7.84 24.19 19.54
C ALA A 72 -8.02 24.70 18.10
N CYS A 73 -6.92 25.08 17.45
CA CYS A 73 -6.93 25.55 16.06
C CYS A 73 -6.80 24.43 15.02
N SER A 74 -6.43 23.20 15.40
CA SER A 74 -6.29 22.08 14.45
C SER A 74 -7.61 21.39 14.11
N GLY A 75 -8.68 21.62 14.87
CA GLY A 75 -9.96 20.91 14.69
C GLY A 75 -9.87 19.42 15.09
N PRO A 76 -10.99 18.67 14.97
CA PRO A 76 -10.96 17.23 15.13
C PRO A 76 -10.13 16.58 14.01
N ASN A 77 -9.34 15.56 14.33
CA ASN A 77 -8.59 14.79 13.32
C ASN A 77 -9.56 14.02 12.41
N ASN A 78 -9.46 14.20 11.10
CA ASN A 78 -10.24 13.44 10.12
C ASN A 78 -9.41 12.25 9.59
N PRO A 79 -10.04 11.12 9.24
CA PRO A 79 -9.30 10.03 8.62
C PRO A 79 -8.81 10.45 7.23
N PRO A 80 -7.75 9.81 6.72
CA PRO A 80 -7.39 9.92 5.32
C PRO A 80 -8.56 9.50 4.41
N THR A 81 -8.48 9.87 3.15
CA THR A 81 -9.48 9.54 2.13
C THR A 81 -8.80 8.99 0.88
N VAL A 82 -9.52 8.17 0.10
CA VAL A 82 -9.03 7.65 -1.18
C VAL A 82 -9.33 8.67 -2.27
N ALA A 83 -8.31 9.32 -2.80
CA ALA A 83 -8.43 10.32 -3.86
C ALA A 83 -8.46 9.69 -5.25
N ASN A 84 -7.70 8.61 -5.46
CA ASN A 84 -7.62 7.91 -6.74
C ASN A 84 -7.61 6.39 -6.54
N PRO A 85 -8.22 5.61 -7.45
CA PRO A 85 -8.13 4.15 -7.40
C PRO A 85 -6.73 3.66 -7.79
N ILE A 86 -6.32 2.52 -7.25
CA ILE A 86 -5.12 1.80 -7.71
C ILE A 86 -5.54 0.89 -8.87
N SER A 87 -4.88 1.01 -10.02
CA SER A 87 -5.15 0.15 -11.18
C SER A 87 -4.72 -1.31 -10.91
N PRO A 88 -5.44 -2.31 -11.45
CA PRO A 88 -5.06 -3.71 -11.33
C PRO A 88 -3.62 -3.98 -11.80
N GLN A 89 -2.94 -4.90 -11.14
CA GLN A 89 -1.55 -5.28 -11.43
C GLN A 89 -1.48 -6.73 -11.91
N SER A 90 -0.40 -7.07 -12.60
CA SER A 90 -0.11 -8.44 -13.03
C SER A 90 1.33 -8.82 -12.70
N ALA A 91 1.53 -10.07 -12.31
CA ALA A 91 2.84 -10.65 -12.04
C ALA A 91 2.90 -12.08 -12.61
N THR A 92 4.10 -12.63 -12.66
CA THR A 92 4.35 -14.00 -13.13
C THR A 92 5.10 -14.75 -12.05
N VAL A 93 4.69 -15.99 -11.75
CA VAL A 93 5.39 -16.85 -10.79
C VAL A 93 6.88 -16.90 -11.11
N ASN A 94 7.74 -16.94 -10.08
CA ASN A 94 9.20 -17.02 -10.19
C ASN A 94 9.89 -15.88 -10.96
N GLN A 95 9.16 -14.83 -11.35
CA GLN A 95 9.73 -13.61 -11.93
C GLN A 95 9.74 -12.48 -10.92
N SER A 96 10.77 -11.63 -10.97
CA SER A 96 10.82 -10.44 -10.12
C SER A 96 9.64 -9.51 -10.43
N PHE A 97 9.02 -9.02 -9.37
CA PHE A 97 7.92 -8.05 -9.42
C PHE A 97 8.30 -6.85 -8.56
N SER A 98 8.03 -5.64 -9.05
CA SER A 98 8.17 -4.40 -8.31
C SER A 98 7.07 -3.45 -8.72
N PHE A 99 6.32 -2.94 -7.75
CA PHE A 99 5.25 -1.97 -7.94
C PHE A 99 5.33 -0.90 -6.86
N VAL A 100 5.44 0.35 -7.29
CA VAL A 100 5.39 1.51 -6.40
C VAL A 100 3.94 1.99 -6.33
N ILE A 101 3.35 1.99 -5.13
CA ILE A 101 2.03 2.56 -4.89
C ILE A 101 2.09 4.06 -5.20
N PRO A 102 1.24 4.60 -6.10
CA PRO A 102 1.24 6.02 -6.41
C PRO A 102 0.99 6.88 -5.17
N THR A 103 1.63 8.04 -5.08
CA THR A 103 1.51 8.94 -3.92
C THR A 103 0.17 9.68 -3.86
N ASN A 104 -0.57 9.73 -4.97
CA ASN A 104 -1.86 10.41 -5.08
C ASN A 104 -3.06 9.51 -4.78
N ILE A 105 -2.86 8.30 -4.24
CA ILE A 105 -3.96 7.39 -3.89
C ILE A 105 -4.72 7.88 -2.67
N PHE A 106 -4.00 8.39 -1.67
CA PHE A 106 -4.59 8.87 -0.43
C PHE A 106 -4.31 10.35 -0.23
N THR A 107 -5.27 11.04 0.36
CA THR A 107 -5.14 12.43 0.79
C THR A 107 -5.66 12.57 2.20
N ASP A 108 -5.07 13.49 2.95
CA ASP A 108 -5.45 13.81 4.32
C ASP A 108 -5.56 15.33 4.46
N ALA A 109 -6.59 15.81 5.16
CA ALA A 109 -6.87 17.24 5.25
C ALA A 109 -5.89 17.94 6.20
N GLU A 110 -5.49 17.25 7.28
CA GLU A 110 -4.63 17.81 8.32
C GLU A 110 -3.14 17.51 8.07
N THR A 111 -2.82 16.31 7.58
CA THR A 111 -1.47 15.75 7.52
C THR A 111 -1.11 15.07 6.18
N PRO A 112 -1.32 15.74 5.03
CA PRO A 112 -1.16 15.12 3.70
C PRO A 112 0.24 14.55 3.41
N SER A 113 1.28 15.04 4.12
CA SER A 113 2.67 14.63 3.94
C SER A 113 3.18 13.64 5.00
N SER A 114 2.32 13.15 5.90
CA SER A 114 2.74 12.34 7.06
C SER A 114 1.98 11.01 7.18
N LEU A 115 1.42 10.53 6.07
CA LEU A 115 0.74 9.24 6.01
C LEU A 115 1.75 8.08 6.06
N THR A 116 1.45 7.09 6.91
CA THR A 116 2.19 5.82 6.97
C THR A 116 1.40 4.74 6.25
N PHE A 117 2.10 3.92 5.47
CA PHE A 117 1.49 2.89 4.64
C PHE A 117 1.74 1.48 5.16
N THR A 118 0.73 0.63 5.04
CA THR A 118 0.84 -0.82 5.22
C THR A 118 0.10 -1.53 4.09
N VAL A 119 0.51 -2.75 3.76
CA VAL A 119 -0.12 -3.56 2.71
C VAL A 119 -0.37 -4.97 3.21
N SER A 120 -1.54 -5.52 2.87
CA SER A 120 -1.92 -6.89 3.18
C SER A 120 -2.58 -7.57 1.97
N GLY A 121 -2.79 -8.90 2.06
CA GLY A 121 -3.38 -9.69 0.96
C GLY A 121 -2.42 -10.02 -0.19
N LEU A 122 -1.10 -9.89 0.04
CA LEU A 122 -0.07 -10.23 -0.95
C LEU A 122 0.06 -11.76 -1.11
N PRO A 123 0.31 -12.26 -2.34
CA PRO A 123 0.67 -13.66 -2.57
C PRO A 123 2.01 -14.01 -1.90
N ALA A 124 2.21 -15.29 -1.60
CA ALA A 124 3.48 -15.80 -1.10
C ALA A 124 4.64 -15.38 -2.02
N GLY A 125 5.72 -14.87 -1.42
CA GLY A 125 6.91 -14.40 -2.13
C GLY A 125 6.91 -12.91 -2.50
N LEU A 126 5.81 -12.19 -2.26
CA LEU A 126 5.79 -10.72 -2.29
C LEU A 126 5.74 -10.14 -0.87
N SER A 127 6.36 -8.98 -0.71
CA SER A 127 6.34 -8.21 0.53
C SER A 127 6.22 -6.71 0.24
N PHE A 128 5.77 -5.97 1.24
CA PHE A 128 5.79 -4.52 1.22
C PHE A 128 7.04 -3.99 1.90
N VAL A 129 7.70 -3.06 1.22
CA VAL A 129 8.86 -2.31 1.67
C VAL A 129 8.42 -0.86 1.80
N SER A 130 8.39 -0.38 3.04
CA SER A 130 8.11 1.01 3.36
C SER A 130 9.05 1.94 2.56
N PRO A 131 8.56 3.07 2.01
CA PRO A 131 7.24 3.64 2.28
C PRO A 131 6.12 3.25 1.31
N THR A 132 6.42 2.75 0.10
CA THR A 132 5.40 2.61 -0.96
C THR A 132 5.60 1.43 -1.90
N THR A 133 6.61 0.57 -1.69
CA THR A 133 7.00 -0.42 -2.70
C THR A 133 6.52 -1.80 -2.32
N ILE A 134 5.83 -2.49 -3.24
CA ILE A 134 5.58 -3.93 -3.17
C ILE A 134 6.62 -4.60 -4.08
N THR A 135 7.40 -5.53 -3.54
CA THR A 135 8.47 -6.20 -4.30
C THR A 135 8.58 -7.67 -3.93
N GLY A 136 9.31 -8.43 -4.76
CA GLY A 136 9.63 -9.83 -4.50
C GLY A 136 9.46 -10.70 -5.73
N THR A 137 9.17 -11.97 -5.50
CA THR A 137 8.95 -12.97 -6.55
C THR A 137 7.80 -13.87 -6.12
N PRO A 138 6.62 -13.80 -6.76
CA PRO A 138 5.48 -14.61 -6.34
C PRO A 138 5.75 -16.10 -6.61
N SER A 139 5.37 -16.97 -5.68
CA SER A 139 5.68 -18.41 -5.76
C SER A 139 4.49 -19.29 -6.19
N THR A 140 3.29 -18.73 -6.34
CA THR A 140 2.08 -19.50 -6.62
C THR A 140 1.03 -18.71 -7.40
N THR A 141 0.23 -19.43 -8.19
CA THR A 141 -1.00 -18.92 -8.81
C THR A 141 -2.26 -19.25 -8.00
N VAL A 142 -2.14 -20.09 -6.96
CA VAL A 142 -3.29 -20.50 -6.12
C VAL A 142 -3.81 -19.29 -5.35
N GLY A 143 -5.09 -18.95 -5.56
CA GLY A 143 -5.69 -17.74 -4.98
C GLY A 143 -5.61 -16.51 -5.88
N SER A 144 -5.06 -16.63 -7.10
CA SER A 144 -5.12 -15.57 -8.11
C SER A 144 -6.55 -15.42 -8.68
N PRO A 145 -7.07 -14.19 -8.85
CA PRO A 145 -6.43 -12.92 -8.52
C PRO A 145 -6.45 -12.63 -7.00
N PHE A 146 -5.36 -12.02 -6.51
CA PHE A 146 -5.22 -11.63 -5.10
C PHE A 146 -5.83 -10.25 -4.87
N SER A 147 -6.68 -10.12 -3.85
CA SER A 147 -7.22 -8.84 -3.40
C SER A 147 -6.25 -8.17 -2.44
N VAL A 148 -5.41 -7.26 -2.96
CA VAL A 148 -4.38 -6.56 -2.18
C VAL A 148 -4.99 -5.29 -1.57
N THR A 149 -4.77 -5.08 -0.28
CA THR A 149 -5.26 -3.91 0.46
C THR A 149 -4.09 -3.03 0.86
N ALA A 150 -4.06 -1.81 0.33
CA ALA A 150 -3.19 -0.74 0.82
C ALA A 150 -3.94 0.07 1.87
N ARG A 151 -3.31 0.32 3.02
CA ARG A 151 -3.85 1.13 4.11
C ARG A 151 -2.94 2.33 4.35
N ALA A 152 -3.52 3.53 4.36
CA ALA A 152 -2.88 4.76 4.82
C ALA A 152 -3.36 5.11 6.23
N ILE A 153 -2.44 5.53 7.09
CA ILE A 153 -2.67 5.88 8.49
C ILE A 153 -2.12 7.28 8.74
N ASP A 154 -2.93 8.17 9.31
CA ASP A 154 -2.48 9.49 9.75
C ASP A 154 -1.74 9.42 11.12
N PRO A 155 -1.05 10.49 11.54
CA PRO A 155 -0.43 10.56 12.87
C PRO A 155 -1.42 10.48 14.05
N GLY A 156 -2.71 10.77 13.80
CA GLY A 156 -3.80 10.61 14.76
C GLY A 156 -4.29 9.15 14.93
N GLY A 157 -3.78 8.22 14.12
CA GLY A 157 -4.11 6.80 14.13
C GLY A 157 -5.35 6.40 13.33
N LEU A 158 -6.03 7.34 12.64
CA LEU A 158 -7.16 7.01 11.77
C LEU A 158 -6.65 6.51 10.42
N SER A 159 -7.52 5.89 9.61
CA SER A 159 -7.08 5.17 8.41
C SER A 159 -8.06 5.15 7.25
N ALA A 160 -7.51 5.02 6.05
CA ALA A 160 -8.23 4.70 4.82
C ALA A 160 -7.65 3.46 4.14
N TYR A 161 -8.45 2.85 3.27
CA TYR A 161 -8.11 1.61 2.58
C TYR A 161 -8.41 1.72 1.08
N ALA A 162 -7.43 1.36 0.26
CA ALA A 162 -7.58 1.20 -1.18
C ALA A 162 -7.29 -0.27 -1.55
N ILE A 163 -8.16 -0.87 -2.35
CA ILE A 163 -8.06 -2.28 -2.76
C ILE A 163 -7.78 -2.34 -4.25
N PHE A 164 -6.88 -3.23 -4.66
CA PHE A 164 -6.64 -3.55 -6.07
C PHE A 164 -6.42 -5.05 -6.28
N GLN A 165 -6.66 -5.49 -7.51
CA GLN A 165 -6.45 -6.89 -7.90
C GLN A 165 -5.02 -7.08 -8.41
N LEU A 166 -4.34 -8.13 -7.92
CA LEU A 166 -3.07 -8.60 -8.43
C LEU A 166 -3.26 -9.99 -9.07
N SER A 167 -3.20 -10.04 -10.40
CA SER A 167 -3.28 -11.29 -11.14
C SER A 167 -1.89 -11.93 -11.25
N VAL A 168 -1.70 -13.10 -10.66
CA VAL A 168 -0.47 -13.87 -10.81
C VAL A 168 -0.67 -14.96 -11.86
N SER A 169 0.11 -14.90 -12.93
CA SER A 169 0.13 -15.88 -14.01
C SER A 169 1.23 -16.92 -13.76
N PRO A 170 1.06 -18.17 -14.24
CA PRO A 170 2.12 -19.16 -14.15
C PRO A 170 3.34 -18.69 -14.95
N THR A 171 4.54 -19.06 -14.52
CA THR A 171 5.74 -18.89 -15.35
C THR A 171 5.54 -19.69 -16.62
N THR A 172 5.36 -19.01 -17.76
CA THR A 172 5.67 -19.61 -19.06
C THR A 172 7.18 -19.69 -19.16
N GLY A 173 7.79 -20.58 -18.37
CA GLY A 173 9.18 -20.91 -18.56
C GLY A 173 9.29 -21.44 -19.98
N ASN A 174 9.99 -20.71 -20.84
CA ASN A 174 10.50 -21.26 -22.09
C ASN A 174 11.32 -22.48 -21.70
N CYS A 175 10.68 -23.65 -21.74
CA CYS A 175 11.38 -24.91 -21.66
C CYS A 175 11.99 -25.07 -23.05
N SER A 176 13.10 -24.39 -23.30
CA SER A 176 13.74 -24.32 -24.62
C SER A 176 14.05 -25.72 -25.17
N ASN A 177 14.15 -26.71 -24.30
CA ASN A 177 14.27 -28.11 -24.64
C ASN A 177 13.49 -28.99 -23.64
N MET A 178 12.21 -29.22 -23.91
CA MET A 178 11.38 -30.10 -23.08
C MET A 178 11.63 -31.55 -23.46
N VAL A 179 12.14 -32.36 -22.54
CA VAL A 179 12.45 -33.78 -22.80
C VAL A 179 11.64 -34.71 -21.90
N SER A 180 11.23 -35.86 -22.42
CA SER A 180 10.66 -36.92 -21.58
C SER A 180 11.76 -37.59 -20.75
N VAL A 181 11.66 -37.60 -19.42
CA VAL A 181 12.67 -38.18 -18.51
C VAL A 181 12.38 -39.63 -18.11
N LYS A 182 11.16 -40.12 -18.33
CA LYS A 182 10.76 -41.52 -18.09
C LYS A 182 9.57 -41.91 -18.97
N VAL A 183 9.24 -43.19 -19.01
CA VAL A 183 7.97 -43.68 -19.61
C VAL A 183 6.79 -43.19 -18.76
N GLY A 184 5.72 -42.72 -19.40
CA GLY A 184 4.51 -42.30 -18.67
C GLY A 184 3.48 -41.55 -19.52
N ASN A 185 2.51 -40.92 -18.85
CA ASN A 185 1.43 -40.18 -19.51
C ASN A 185 1.84 -38.73 -19.80
N TRP A 186 1.37 -38.17 -20.91
CA TRP A 186 1.66 -36.79 -21.32
C TRP A 186 1.24 -35.75 -20.28
N ASN A 187 0.11 -35.98 -19.60
CA ASN A 187 -0.45 -35.09 -18.59
C ASN A 187 0.20 -35.23 -17.19
N ASP A 188 1.21 -36.09 -17.04
CA ASP A 188 1.99 -36.20 -15.81
C ASP A 188 3.20 -35.27 -15.89
N ALA A 189 3.21 -34.21 -15.06
CA ALA A 189 4.29 -33.23 -15.00
C ALA A 189 5.65 -33.87 -14.68
N THR A 190 5.68 -35.03 -13.99
CA THR A 190 6.90 -35.73 -13.61
C THR A 190 7.55 -36.51 -14.76
N VAL A 191 6.85 -36.66 -15.90
CA VAL A 191 7.41 -37.24 -17.14
C VAL A 191 8.33 -36.26 -17.86
N TRP A 192 8.29 -34.97 -17.51
CA TRP A 192 8.95 -33.91 -18.28
C TRP A 192 10.07 -33.21 -17.49
N SER A 193 11.15 -32.88 -18.19
CA SER A 193 12.34 -32.20 -17.61
C SER A 193 12.06 -30.86 -16.96
N CYS A 194 10.98 -30.19 -17.36
CA CYS A 194 10.59 -28.88 -16.83
C CYS A 194 9.56 -28.97 -15.69
N SER A 195 9.31 -30.18 -15.14
CA SER A 195 8.40 -30.42 -14.02
C SER A 195 6.99 -29.82 -14.22
N ARG A 196 6.55 -29.75 -15.49
CA ARG A 196 5.23 -29.31 -15.93
C ARG A 196 4.83 -30.07 -17.19
N VAL A 197 3.56 -30.01 -17.55
CA VAL A 197 3.05 -30.57 -18.81
C VAL A 197 3.38 -29.64 -19.99
N PRO A 198 3.71 -30.16 -21.19
CA PRO A 198 3.97 -29.34 -22.37
C PRO A 198 2.77 -28.46 -22.78
N ILE A 199 3.08 -27.25 -23.23
CA ILE A 199 2.13 -26.25 -23.73
C ILE A 199 2.45 -25.89 -25.20
N SER A 200 1.58 -25.10 -25.83
CA SER A 200 1.66 -24.75 -27.26
C SER A 200 2.95 -24.04 -27.71
N SER A 201 3.78 -23.52 -26.79
CA SER A 201 5.08 -22.92 -27.11
C SER A 201 6.26 -23.88 -27.02
N ASP A 202 6.07 -25.10 -26.51
CA ASP A 202 7.20 -26.00 -26.20
C ASP A 202 7.64 -26.82 -27.40
N VAL A 203 8.97 -26.88 -27.60
CA VAL A 203 9.58 -27.91 -28.42
C VAL A 203 9.82 -29.14 -27.54
N VAL A 204 9.05 -30.19 -27.79
CA VAL A 204 9.11 -31.45 -27.02
C VAL A 204 10.01 -32.45 -27.73
N THR A 205 10.94 -33.08 -27.03
CA THR A 205 11.78 -34.17 -27.51
C THR A 205 11.49 -35.44 -26.71
N LEU A 206 11.01 -36.48 -27.38
CA LEU A 206 10.72 -37.76 -26.77
C LEU A 206 11.97 -38.64 -26.79
N ASN A 207 12.50 -38.93 -25.61
CA ASN A 207 13.53 -39.94 -25.34
C ASN A 207 12.91 -41.28 -24.91
N HIS A 208 11.66 -41.25 -24.41
CA HIS A 208 10.94 -42.39 -23.87
C HIS A 208 9.56 -42.53 -24.54
N ALA A 209 8.88 -43.65 -24.29
CA ALA A 209 7.48 -43.81 -24.67
C ALA A 209 6.58 -42.93 -23.78
N VAL A 210 5.84 -42.01 -24.40
CA VAL A 210 4.87 -41.13 -23.74
C VAL A 210 3.49 -41.37 -24.33
N THR A 211 2.49 -41.57 -23.47
CA THR A 211 1.11 -41.84 -23.88
C THR A 211 0.24 -40.60 -23.67
N LEU A 212 -0.48 -40.17 -24.69
CA LEU A 212 -1.60 -39.23 -24.56
C LEU A 212 -2.84 -39.99 -24.06
N PRO A 213 -3.31 -39.72 -22.82
CA PRO A 213 -4.46 -40.44 -22.27
C PRO A 213 -5.75 -40.18 -23.06
N GLY A 214 -6.75 -41.04 -22.86
CA GLY A 214 -8.04 -40.90 -23.53
C GLY A 214 -8.70 -39.57 -23.20
N SER A 215 -9.32 -38.95 -24.21
CA SER A 215 -9.99 -37.64 -24.13
C SER A 215 -9.09 -36.45 -23.77
N TYR A 216 -7.78 -36.65 -23.56
CA TYR A 216 -6.84 -35.58 -23.27
C TYR A 216 -6.27 -34.97 -24.55
N GLN A 217 -6.26 -33.64 -24.64
CA GLN A 217 -5.58 -32.90 -25.71
C GLN A 217 -4.26 -32.34 -25.20
N GLY A 218 -3.15 -33.01 -25.50
CA GLY A 218 -1.81 -32.47 -25.26
C GLY A 218 -1.50 -31.32 -26.22
N GLN A 219 -0.59 -30.43 -25.81
CA GLN A 219 -0.18 -29.29 -26.62
C GLN A 219 1.35 -29.24 -26.74
N ALA A 220 1.84 -28.83 -27.90
CA ALA A 220 3.26 -28.54 -28.14
C ALA A 220 3.39 -27.55 -29.30
N LEU A 221 4.53 -26.87 -29.43
CA LEU A 221 4.90 -26.20 -30.67
C LEU A 221 5.27 -27.24 -31.75
N ARG A 222 6.06 -28.24 -31.37
CA ARG A 222 6.44 -29.40 -32.22
C ARG A 222 6.98 -30.54 -31.36
N VAL A 223 6.96 -31.76 -31.91
CA VAL A 223 7.51 -32.97 -31.27
C VAL A 223 8.68 -33.51 -32.08
N ARG A 224 9.80 -33.81 -31.40
CA ARG A 224 11.00 -34.47 -31.91
C ARG A 224 11.14 -35.85 -31.27
N TYR A 225 11.78 -36.78 -31.95
CA TYR A 225 11.97 -38.15 -31.49
C TYR A 225 13.46 -38.50 -31.48
N ASN A 226 13.95 -39.00 -30.34
CA ASN A 226 15.28 -39.61 -30.22
C ASN A 226 15.15 -41.14 -30.21
N SER A 227 16.29 -41.85 -30.19
CA SER A 227 16.31 -43.31 -30.07
C SER A 227 15.58 -43.75 -28.78
N GLY A 228 14.51 -44.53 -28.93
CA GLY A 228 13.63 -44.96 -27.82
C GLY A 228 12.38 -44.10 -27.59
N GLY A 229 12.30 -42.90 -28.19
CA GLY A 229 11.15 -42.01 -28.12
C GLY A 229 9.96 -42.51 -28.93
N ARG A 230 8.77 -42.58 -28.31
CA ARG A 230 7.53 -42.93 -28.99
C ARG A 230 6.38 -42.11 -28.42
N LEU A 231 5.48 -41.66 -29.30
CA LEU A 231 4.23 -41.04 -28.89
C LEU A 231 3.10 -42.04 -29.10
N LEU A 232 2.42 -42.42 -28.03
CA LEU A 232 1.29 -43.34 -28.02
C LEU A 232 0.00 -42.56 -27.79
N PHE A 233 -1.10 -43.03 -28.35
CA PHE A 233 -2.42 -42.42 -28.18
C PHE A 233 -3.38 -43.47 -27.65
N SER A 234 -3.98 -43.20 -26.48
CA SER A 234 -5.17 -43.91 -26.04
C SER A 234 -6.38 -43.45 -26.87
N ILE A 235 -7.46 -44.24 -26.88
CA ILE A 235 -8.69 -43.91 -27.61
C ILE A 235 -9.18 -42.50 -27.20
N GLY A 236 -9.31 -41.60 -28.18
CA GLY A 236 -9.75 -40.21 -27.97
C GLY A 236 -8.66 -39.24 -27.51
N GLY A 237 -7.44 -39.70 -27.24
CA GLY A 237 -6.28 -38.83 -26.97
C GLY A 237 -5.88 -38.07 -28.23
N ARG A 238 -5.48 -36.80 -28.08
CA ARG A 238 -5.12 -35.91 -29.20
C ARG A 238 -3.89 -35.09 -28.86
N LEU A 239 -3.13 -34.73 -29.89
CA LEU A 239 -2.05 -33.75 -29.81
C LEU A 239 -2.41 -32.54 -30.66
N ARG A 240 -2.32 -31.33 -30.09
CA ARG A 240 -2.42 -30.07 -30.82
C ARG A 240 -1.03 -29.46 -30.97
N LEU A 241 -0.59 -29.29 -32.21
CA LEU A 241 0.63 -28.55 -32.54
C LEU A 241 0.29 -27.09 -32.83
N ALA A 242 1.10 -26.16 -32.33
CA ALA A 242 0.95 -24.75 -32.67
C ALA A 242 1.63 -24.44 -34.01
N GLY A 243 0.94 -23.68 -34.88
CA GLY A 243 1.49 -23.23 -36.17
C GLY A 243 1.20 -24.15 -37.37
N ILE A 244 0.32 -25.14 -37.20
CA ILE A 244 -0.26 -25.99 -38.26
C ILE A 244 -1.78 -25.97 -38.06
#